data_AF-A0A1F5ZL87-F1
#
_entry.id   AF-A0A1F5ZL87-F1
#
_cell.length_a   1.000
_cell.length_b   1.000
_cell.length_c   1.000
_cell.angle_alpha   90.00
_cell.angle_beta   90.00
_cell.angle_gamma   90.00
#
_symmetry.space_group_name_H-M   'P 1'
#
loop_
_entity.id
_entity.type
_entity.pdbx_description
1 polymer ?
#
loop_
_entity_poly.entity_id
_entity_poly.type
_entity_poly.pdbx_seq_one_letter_code
_entity_poly.pdbx_strand_id
1 'polypeptide(L)'
;MIRHIFPMLIRKRTFCVKAQGNSMLPLFHPGDVVYVKKIHLSKIKKDDIIFVYKDKKPMIHRVIYIAYHSNKKIRYFITKGDNNPHSDGKVYPRNIYGVVYQIKQKNQIFKMDELYLIQSSLYFNEILKIKKAFEKNKIDFLFLKGLPLHFYYEKKYPGRLFADCDILARIKDEFKIKKIFQNCKYTAEITEYSKTHKKLKDKLTEITLFKIIHGFPVTFDIHFEPVFLMNQIGKINALYPDYLMEKMTELFLKEKCVINYRENTYPILSPVNLITYLSLHFFHHNFRQIYRLSLLNYVLKSIPNTKKSDFYNNLAQTIHTFKIEGFVYPSFILLKKYTNSGIPDNFIKEIKPDESKVKYIKKNILNINVFNTESRITAGINRFKNIFFLSPNSLLKKFLILFNIQVTYSLYWTAKMKIKNMTIGRLRRLNQTKESVGHSIG
;
A
#
# COMPACT_ATOMS: atom_id res chain seq x y z
N MET A 1 -28.15 -27.04 3.13
CA MET A 1 -28.02 -27.34 1.68
C MET A 1 -26.57 -27.35 1.16
N ILE A 2 -25.74 -26.32 1.42
CA ILE A 2 -24.35 -26.24 0.91
C ILE A 2 -23.43 -27.40 1.39
N ARG A 3 -23.64 -27.93 2.60
CA ARG A 3 -22.79 -28.99 3.20
C ARG A 3 -22.76 -30.31 2.41
N HIS A 4 -23.85 -30.71 1.75
CA HIS A 4 -23.94 -31.99 1.05
C HIS A 4 -23.51 -31.91 -0.43
N ILE A 5 -23.67 -30.76 -1.09
CA ILE A 5 -23.33 -30.57 -2.50
C ILE A 5 -21.83 -30.24 -2.69
N PHE A 6 -21.21 -29.64 -1.68
CA PHE A 6 -19.84 -29.15 -1.75
C PHE A 6 -18.79 -30.26 -2.02
N PRO A 7 -18.82 -31.44 -1.37
CA PRO A 7 -17.90 -32.53 -1.68
C PRO A 7 -18.02 -33.03 -3.14
N MET A 8 -19.23 -33.01 -3.72
CA MET A 8 -19.46 -33.43 -5.10
C MET A 8 -18.90 -32.42 -6.11
N LEU A 9 -19.10 -31.12 -5.88
CA LEU A 9 -18.57 -30.06 -6.75
C LEU A 9 -17.04 -30.06 -6.79
N ILE A 10 -16.41 -30.23 -5.63
CA ILE A 10 -14.96 -30.27 -5.51
C ILE A 10 -14.35 -31.45 -6.28
N ARG A 11 -15.05 -32.57 -6.50
CA ARG A 11 -14.45 -33.70 -7.23
C ARG A 11 -14.14 -33.34 -8.69
N LYS A 12 -14.93 -32.46 -9.30
CA LYS A 12 -14.76 -32.02 -10.70
C LYS A 12 -13.43 -31.28 -10.92
N ARG A 13 -12.89 -31.38 -12.14
CA ARG A 13 -11.68 -30.64 -12.58
C ARG A 13 -11.94 -29.13 -12.64
N THR A 14 -13.16 -28.75 -12.99
CA THR A 14 -13.66 -27.37 -13.05
C THR A 14 -15.03 -27.29 -12.41
N PHE A 15 -15.32 -26.19 -11.73
CA PHE A 15 -16.64 -25.91 -11.14
C PHE A 15 -16.86 -24.39 -11.06
N CYS A 16 -18.11 -23.98 -10.85
CA CYS A 16 -18.45 -22.58 -10.64
C CYS A 16 -19.16 -22.38 -9.30
N VAL A 17 -18.97 -21.20 -8.71
CA VAL A 17 -19.60 -20.79 -7.46
C VAL A 17 -20.08 -19.35 -7.58
N LYS A 18 -21.19 -19.01 -6.93
CA LYS A 18 -21.62 -17.61 -6.83
C LYS A 18 -20.80 -16.90 -5.74
N ALA A 19 -20.23 -15.75 -6.07
CA ALA A 19 -19.57 -14.88 -5.11
C ALA A 19 -20.59 -14.33 -4.11
N GLN A 20 -20.22 -14.31 -2.84
CA GLN A 20 -21.03 -13.80 -1.74
C GLN A 20 -20.21 -12.84 -0.89
N GLY A 21 -20.88 -11.82 -0.34
CA GLY A 21 -20.26 -10.81 0.50
C GLY A 21 -19.36 -9.83 -0.25
N ASN A 22 -18.67 -8.98 0.52
CA ASN A 22 -17.97 -7.80 0.00
C ASN A 22 -16.43 -7.91 0.05
N SER A 23 -15.89 -9.09 0.37
CA SER A 23 -14.46 -9.25 0.67
C SER A 23 -13.53 -9.05 -0.52
N MET A 24 -14.04 -9.25 -1.73
CA MET A 24 -13.30 -9.12 -3.00
C MET A 24 -13.69 -7.88 -3.80
N LEU A 25 -14.46 -6.94 -3.23
CA LEU A 25 -14.72 -5.67 -3.90
C LEU A 25 -13.42 -4.88 -4.14
N PRO A 26 -13.35 -4.07 -5.22
CA PRO A 26 -14.37 -3.90 -6.25
C PRO A 26 -14.29 -4.95 -7.38
N LEU A 27 -13.42 -5.96 -7.25
CA LEU A 27 -13.18 -6.93 -8.31
C LEU A 27 -14.36 -7.88 -8.50
N PHE A 28 -14.84 -8.50 -7.41
CA PHE A 28 -16.02 -9.38 -7.43
C PHE A 28 -17.16 -8.75 -6.63
N HIS A 29 -18.33 -8.70 -7.24
CA HIS A 29 -19.57 -8.24 -6.63
C HIS A 29 -20.42 -9.42 -6.12
N PRO A 30 -21.23 -9.23 -5.07
CA PRO A 30 -22.21 -10.22 -4.67
C PRO A 30 -23.09 -10.65 -5.86
N GLY A 31 -23.19 -11.96 -6.09
CA GLY A 31 -23.98 -12.53 -7.19
C GLY A 31 -23.19 -12.89 -8.45
N ASP A 32 -21.96 -12.39 -8.61
CA ASP A 32 -21.08 -12.79 -9.72
C ASP A 32 -20.82 -14.30 -9.72
N VAL A 33 -20.70 -14.92 -10.89
CA VAL A 33 -20.35 -16.36 -10.99
C VAL A 33 -18.87 -16.48 -11.24
N VAL A 34 -18.18 -17.17 -10.34
CA VAL A 34 -16.73 -17.37 -10.39
C VAL A 34 -16.44 -18.80 -10.84
N TYR A 35 -15.62 -18.94 -11.87
CA TYR A 35 -15.20 -20.25 -12.41
C TYR A 35 -13.83 -20.62 -11.86
N VAL A 36 -13.77 -21.81 -11.28
CA VAL A 36 -12.60 -22.35 -10.59
C VAL A 36 -12.09 -23.59 -11.33
N LYS A 37 -10.78 -23.68 -11.50
CA LYS A 37 -10.10 -24.86 -12.07
C LYS A 37 -9.09 -25.41 -11.08
N LYS A 38 -9.06 -26.74 -10.93
CA LYS A 38 -8.00 -27.42 -10.20
C LYS A 38 -6.69 -27.30 -10.97
N ILE A 39 -5.63 -26.89 -10.28
CA ILE A 39 -4.27 -26.88 -10.80
C ILE A 39 -3.31 -27.47 -9.77
N HIS A 40 -2.15 -27.93 -10.24
CA HIS A 40 -1.08 -28.34 -9.35
C HIS A 40 -0.63 -27.16 -8.48
N LEU A 41 -0.43 -27.39 -7.18
CA LEU A 41 -0.14 -26.32 -6.21
C LEU A 41 1.13 -25.52 -6.52
N SER A 42 2.13 -26.14 -7.16
CA SER A 42 3.35 -25.43 -7.59
C SER A 42 3.10 -24.40 -8.70
N LYS A 43 1.94 -24.46 -9.38
CA LYS A 43 1.55 -23.48 -10.40
C LYS A 43 0.84 -22.27 -9.82
N ILE A 44 0.43 -22.30 -8.54
CA ILE A 44 -0.17 -21.16 -7.86
C ILE A 44 0.90 -20.11 -7.63
N LYS A 45 0.63 -18.89 -8.07
CA LYS A 45 1.54 -17.74 -7.96
C LYS A 45 0.96 -16.70 -7.00
N LYS A 46 1.83 -15.80 -6.56
CA LYS A 46 1.38 -14.57 -5.89
C LYS A 46 0.44 -13.82 -6.84
N ASP A 47 -0.58 -13.20 -6.25
CA ASP A 47 -1.68 -12.48 -6.90
C ASP A 47 -2.74 -13.36 -7.58
N ASP A 48 -2.57 -14.69 -7.63
CA ASP A 48 -3.67 -15.60 -8.00
C ASP A 48 -4.83 -15.47 -7.00
N ILE A 49 -6.06 -15.63 -7.49
CA ILE A 49 -7.24 -15.73 -6.65
C ILE A 49 -7.62 -17.20 -6.52
N ILE A 50 -7.68 -17.70 -5.29
CA ILE A 50 -7.86 -19.12 -5.02
C ILE A 50 -9.14 -19.38 -4.24
N PHE A 51 -9.76 -20.52 -4.56
CA PHE A 51 -10.87 -21.05 -3.78
C PHE A 51 -10.32 -21.90 -2.64
N VAL A 52 -10.64 -21.50 -1.41
CA VAL A 52 -10.15 -22.10 -0.17
C VAL A 52 -11.32 -22.57 0.67
N TYR A 53 -11.19 -23.73 1.31
CA TYR A 53 -12.08 -24.15 2.38
C TYR A 53 -11.28 -24.33 3.67
N LYS A 54 -11.54 -23.45 4.63
CA LYS A 54 -10.83 -23.43 5.92
C LYS A 54 -11.85 -23.13 7.02
N ASP A 55 -11.72 -23.80 8.16
CA ASP A 55 -12.60 -23.62 9.32
C ASP A 55 -14.09 -23.73 8.99
N LYS A 56 -14.44 -24.70 8.13
CA LYS A 56 -15.80 -24.98 7.61
C LYS A 56 -16.41 -23.81 6.80
N LYS A 57 -15.60 -22.88 6.29
CA LYS A 57 -16.03 -21.73 5.50
C LYS A 57 -15.34 -21.73 4.12
N PRO A 58 -16.10 -21.69 3.01
CA PRO A 58 -15.54 -21.42 1.70
C PRO A 58 -15.19 -19.94 1.58
N MET A 59 -14.05 -19.64 0.96
CA MET A 59 -13.61 -18.27 0.66
C MET A 59 -12.91 -18.22 -0.69
N ILE A 60 -13.02 -17.09 -1.38
CA ILE A 60 -12.35 -16.82 -2.64
C ILE A 60 -11.49 -15.59 -2.43
N HIS A 61 -10.21 -15.77 -2.16
CA HIS A 61 -9.32 -14.68 -1.77
C HIS A 61 -8.00 -14.74 -2.53
N ARG A 62 -7.31 -13.59 -2.58
CA ARG A 62 -6.05 -13.44 -3.31
C ARG A 62 -4.88 -13.97 -2.49
N VAL A 63 -3.97 -14.69 -3.14
CA VAL A 63 -2.67 -15.08 -2.59
C VAL A 63 -1.77 -13.86 -2.50
N ILE A 64 -1.49 -13.39 -1.29
CA ILE A 64 -0.61 -12.23 -1.06
C ILE A 64 0.82 -12.63 -0.66
N TYR A 65 1.02 -13.88 -0.24
CA TYR A 65 2.33 -14.42 0.11
C TYR A 65 2.36 -15.96 0.01
N ILE A 66 3.51 -16.51 -0.36
CA ILE A 66 3.77 -17.95 -0.41
C ILE A 66 5.02 -18.24 0.41
N ALA A 67 4.89 -19.09 1.42
CA ALA A 67 6.00 -19.55 2.24
C ALA A 67 6.48 -20.91 1.74
N TYR A 68 7.81 -21.06 1.63
CA TYR A 68 8.45 -22.30 1.21
C TYR A 68 9.21 -22.94 2.37
N HIS A 69 9.33 -24.26 2.34
CA HIS A 69 10.31 -25.01 3.11
C HIS A 69 11.72 -24.86 2.50
N SER A 70 12.75 -25.29 3.22
CA SER A 70 14.14 -25.32 2.73
C SER A 70 14.29 -26.11 1.43
N ASN A 71 13.53 -27.20 1.26
CA ASN A 71 13.48 -28.02 0.05
C ASN A 71 12.62 -27.43 -1.09
N LYS A 72 12.29 -26.14 -1.04
CA LYS A 72 11.45 -25.42 -2.03
C LYS A 72 10.01 -25.94 -2.17
N LYS A 73 9.54 -26.85 -1.32
CA LYS A 73 8.11 -27.23 -1.26
C LYS A 73 7.30 -26.12 -0.59
N ILE A 74 6.07 -25.90 -1.06
CA ILE A 74 5.18 -24.89 -0.46
C ILE A 74 4.77 -25.35 0.94
N ARG A 75 5.05 -24.51 1.94
CA ARG A 75 4.68 -24.74 3.34
C ARG A 75 3.26 -24.25 3.63
N TYR A 76 2.98 -23.01 3.28
CA TYR A 76 1.65 -22.39 3.42
C TYR A 76 1.54 -21.16 2.50
N PHE A 77 0.31 -20.73 2.30
CA PHE A 77 -0.07 -19.48 1.65
C PHE A 77 -0.59 -18.51 2.71
N ILE A 78 -0.48 -17.21 2.44
CA ILE A 78 -1.31 -16.20 3.10
C ILE A 78 -2.25 -15.64 2.05
N THR A 79 -3.54 -15.73 2.30
CA THR A 79 -4.59 -15.15 1.46
C THR A 79 -5.26 -13.97 2.14
N LYS A 80 -5.87 -13.11 1.33
CA LYS A 80 -6.62 -11.95 1.81
C LYS A 80 -7.64 -11.52 0.76
N GLY A 81 -8.86 -11.19 1.19
CA GLY A 81 -9.82 -10.49 0.35
C GLY A 81 -9.32 -9.08 0.02
N ASP A 82 -9.48 -8.63 -1.23
CA ASP A 82 -8.98 -7.32 -1.67
C ASP A 82 -9.54 -6.16 -0.82
N ASN A 83 -10.79 -6.28 -0.34
CA ASN A 83 -11.47 -5.32 0.53
C ASN A 83 -11.35 -5.63 2.04
N ASN A 84 -10.75 -6.76 2.42
CA ASN A 84 -10.64 -7.13 3.84
C ASN A 84 -9.47 -6.38 4.49
N PRO A 85 -9.58 -5.95 5.76
CA PRO A 85 -8.43 -5.38 6.46
C PRO A 85 -7.44 -6.45 6.95
N HIS A 86 -7.92 -7.65 7.28
CA HIS A 86 -7.10 -8.72 7.82
C HIS A 86 -6.88 -9.83 6.79
N SER A 87 -5.69 -10.44 6.83
CA SER A 87 -5.41 -11.68 6.11
C SER A 87 -6.12 -12.88 6.75
N ASP A 88 -6.29 -13.95 5.98
CA ASP A 88 -6.93 -15.20 6.43
C ASP A 88 -5.98 -16.06 7.31
N GLY A 89 -4.80 -15.53 7.65
CA GLY A 89 -3.72 -16.27 8.30
C GLY A 89 -3.10 -17.32 7.37
N LYS A 90 -2.50 -18.36 7.97
CA LYS A 90 -1.90 -19.46 7.22
C LYS A 90 -2.99 -20.32 6.57
N VAL A 91 -2.88 -20.52 5.26
CA VAL A 91 -3.69 -21.43 4.45
C VAL A 91 -2.79 -22.55 3.96
N TYR A 92 -3.08 -23.78 4.36
CA TYR A 92 -2.26 -24.94 3.99
C TYR A 92 -2.69 -25.52 2.64
N PRO A 93 -1.78 -26.16 1.88
CA PRO A 93 -2.05 -26.89 0.65
C PRO A 93 -3.38 -27.65 0.59
N ARG A 94 -3.70 -28.43 1.63
CA ARG A 94 -4.92 -29.25 1.73
C ARG A 94 -6.23 -28.45 1.75
N ASN A 95 -6.16 -27.15 2.02
CA ASN A 95 -7.32 -26.28 2.11
C ASN A 95 -7.65 -25.61 0.75
N ILE A 96 -6.82 -25.82 -0.28
CA ILE A 96 -6.94 -25.15 -1.58
C ILE A 96 -7.57 -26.11 -2.59
N TYR A 97 -8.64 -25.67 -3.26
CA TYR A 97 -9.40 -26.50 -4.19
C TYR A 97 -9.32 -26.05 -5.64
N GLY A 98 -8.73 -24.88 -5.92
CA GLY A 98 -8.46 -24.43 -7.28
C GLY A 98 -8.17 -22.94 -7.38
N VAL A 99 -7.87 -22.50 -8.59
CA VAL A 99 -7.63 -21.10 -8.95
C VAL A 99 -8.81 -20.59 -9.76
N VAL A 100 -9.23 -19.37 -9.47
CA VAL A 100 -10.21 -18.63 -10.25
C VAL A 100 -9.58 -18.22 -11.57
N TYR A 101 -10.22 -18.58 -12.69
CA TYR A 101 -9.70 -18.25 -14.03
C TYR A 101 -10.66 -17.40 -14.86
N GLN A 102 -11.94 -17.40 -14.52
CA GLN A 102 -12.97 -16.60 -15.19
C GLN A 102 -14.02 -16.11 -14.19
N ILE A 103 -14.68 -15.03 -14.54
CA ILE A 103 -15.82 -14.46 -13.82
C ILE A 103 -16.93 -14.08 -14.81
N LYS A 104 -18.19 -14.29 -14.42
CA LYS A 104 -19.38 -13.77 -15.11
C LYS A 104 -20.01 -12.66 -14.29
N GLN A 105 -20.08 -11.45 -14.86
CA GLN A 105 -20.72 -10.26 -14.28
C GLN A 105 -21.80 -9.76 -15.24
N LYS A 106 -23.04 -9.56 -14.75
CA LYS A 106 -24.16 -8.98 -15.55
C LYS A 106 -24.26 -9.55 -16.99
N ASN A 107 -24.13 -10.88 -17.12
CA ASN A 107 -24.13 -11.66 -18.37
C ASN A 107 -22.86 -11.69 -19.23
N GLN A 108 -21.82 -10.90 -18.91
CA GLN A 108 -20.54 -10.95 -19.62
C GLN A 108 -19.55 -11.86 -18.89
N ILE A 109 -18.77 -12.64 -19.63
CA ILE A 109 -17.72 -13.53 -19.09
C ILE A 109 -16.36 -12.91 -19.39
N PHE A 110 -15.54 -12.77 -18.37
CA PHE A 110 -14.18 -12.24 -18.49
C PHE A 110 -13.17 -13.27 -17.99
N LYS A 111 -12.06 -13.46 -18.71
CA LYS A 111 -10.89 -14.07 -18.09
C LYS A 111 -10.25 -13.06 -17.14
N MET A 112 -9.65 -13.54 -16.06
CA MET A 112 -9.01 -12.66 -15.07
C MET A 112 -7.93 -11.78 -15.70
N ASP A 113 -7.10 -12.33 -16.59
CA ASP A 113 -6.01 -11.60 -17.24
C ASP A 113 -6.54 -10.52 -18.20
N GLU A 114 -7.65 -10.78 -18.88
CA GLU A 114 -8.31 -9.80 -19.77
C GLU A 114 -8.83 -8.61 -18.96
N LEU A 115 -9.44 -8.87 -17.80
CA LEU A 115 -9.94 -7.81 -16.91
C LEU A 115 -8.81 -6.91 -16.39
N TYR A 116 -7.69 -7.49 -15.95
CA TYR A 116 -6.53 -6.70 -15.51
C TYR A 116 -5.87 -5.94 -16.66
N LEU A 117 -5.83 -6.52 -17.85
CA LEU A 117 -5.30 -5.86 -19.05
C LEU A 117 -6.14 -4.64 -19.44
N ILE A 118 -7.47 -4.79 -19.49
CA ILE A 118 -8.40 -3.70 -19.80
C ILE A 118 -8.23 -2.57 -18.77
N GLN A 119 -8.27 -2.91 -17.48
CA GLN A 119 -8.14 -1.92 -16.42
C GLN A 119 -6.79 -1.20 -16.46
N SER A 120 -5.70 -1.95 -16.62
CA SER A 120 -4.35 -1.37 -16.70
C SER A 120 -4.20 -0.47 -17.93
N SER A 121 -4.82 -0.82 -19.06
CA SER A 121 -4.77 -0.03 -20.29
C SER A 121 -5.52 1.30 -20.12
N LEU A 122 -6.73 1.27 -19.54
CA LEU A 122 -7.50 2.48 -19.24
C LEU A 122 -6.74 3.40 -18.28
N TYR A 123 -6.18 2.83 -17.20
CA TYR A 123 -5.39 3.59 -16.24
C TYR A 123 -4.12 4.18 -16.87
N PHE A 124 -3.38 3.41 -17.66
CA PHE A 124 -2.16 3.87 -18.31
C PHE A 124 -2.41 4.99 -19.33
N ASN A 125 -3.54 4.96 -20.03
CA ASN A 125 -3.94 6.03 -20.95
C ASN A 125 -4.15 7.37 -20.23
N GLU A 126 -4.73 7.35 -19.01
CA GLU A 126 -4.83 8.58 -18.22
C GLU A 126 -3.46 9.07 -17.73
N ILE A 127 -2.54 8.16 -17.35
CA ILE A 127 -1.16 8.53 -17.02
C ILE A 127 -0.50 9.25 -18.19
N LEU A 128 -0.64 8.70 -19.41
CA LEU A 128 -0.12 9.33 -20.63
C LEU A 128 -0.73 10.71 -20.89
N LYS A 129 -2.05 10.84 -20.69
CA LYS A 129 -2.76 12.12 -20.85
C LYS A 129 -2.24 13.18 -19.89
N ILE A 130 -2.14 12.86 -18.60
CA ILE A 130 -1.63 13.78 -17.58
C ILE A 130 -0.16 14.11 -17.83
N LYS A 131 0.66 13.12 -18.16
CA LYS A 131 2.07 13.30 -18.52
C LYS A 131 2.24 14.31 -19.66
N LYS A 132 1.54 14.11 -20.79
CA LYS A 132 1.60 15.03 -21.95
C LYS A 132 1.16 16.44 -21.57
N ALA A 133 0.15 16.57 -20.72
CA ALA A 133 -0.30 17.87 -20.23
C ALA A 133 0.75 18.55 -19.33
N PHE A 134 1.43 17.80 -18.46
CA PHE A 134 2.52 18.32 -17.63
C PHE A 134 3.70 18.78 -18.49
N GLU A 135 4.10 17.99 -19.47
CA GLU A 135 5.17 18.34 -20.43
C GLU A 135 4.81 19.61 -21.23
N LYS A 136 3.60 19.69 -21.77
CA LYS A 136 3.11 20.87 -22.50
C LYS A 136 3.14 22.14 -21.63
N ASN A 137 2.89 22.01 -20.33
CA ASN A 137 2.89 23.13 -19.37
C ASN A 137 4.24 23.33 -18.67
N LYS A 138 5.29 22.63 -19.10
CA LYS A 138 6.66 22.70 -18.53
C LYS A 138 6.68 22.48 -17.01
N ILE A 139 5.84 21.57 -16.51
CA ILE A 139 5.83 21.19 -15.09
C ILE A 139 7.03 20.27 -14.85
N ASP A 140 7.81 20.54 -13.81
CA ASP A 140 8.89 19.66 -13.38
C ASP A 140 8.33 18.57 -12.45
N PHE A 141 8.34 17.32 -12.91
CA PHE A 141 7.77 16.19 -12.20
C PHE A 141 8.54 14.88 -12.41
N LEU A 142 8.19 13.88 -11.58
CA LEU A 142 8.55 12.48 -11.74
C LEU A 142 7.49 11.55 -11.13
N PHE A 143 7.44 10.30 -11.58
CA PHE A 143 6.60 9.25 -11.01
C PHE A 143 7.30 8.59 -9.83
N LEU A 144 6.60 8.54 -8.70
CA LEU A 144 7.03 7.92 -7.44
C LEU A 144 6.52 6.47 -7.32
N LYS A 145 5.31 6.21 -7.83
CA LYS A 145 4.69 4.88 -7.90
C LYS A 145 3.67 4.83 -9.05
N GLY A 146 3.25 3.62 -9.42
CA GLY A 146 2.19 3.40 -10.39
C GLY A 146 2.62 2.46 -11.51
N LEU A 147 1.82 2.39 -12.58
CA LEU A 147 2.06 1.49 -13.71
C LEU A 147 3.41 1.69 -14.42
N PRO A 148 3.94 2.92 -14.63
CA PRO A 148 5.24 3.10 -15.28
C PRO A 148 6.37 2.31 -14.58
N LEU A 149 6.44 2.41 -13.24
CA LEU A 149 7.43 1.68 -12.45
C LEU A 149 7.15 0.18 -12.46
N HIS A 150 5.88 -0.23 -12.35
CA HIS A 150 5.51 -1.64 -12.37
C HIS A 150 5.92 -2.30 -13.70
N PHE A 151 5.61 -1.68 -14.84
CA PHE A 151 5.97 -2.23 -16.14
C PHE A 151 7.48 -2.26 -16.37
N TYR A 152 8.21 -1.25 -15.90
CA TYR A 152 9.66 -1.22 -16.04
C TYR A 152 10.37 -2.30 -15.21
N TYR A 153 10.02 -2.43 -13.93
CA TYR A 153 10.71 -3.35 -13.02
C TYR A 153 10.14 -4.78 -13.04
N GLU A 154 8.82 -4.95 -13.15
CA GLU A 154 8.17 -6.27 -13.10
C GLU A 154 7.95 -6.89 -14.48
N LYS A 155 7.98 -6.09 -15.56
CA LYS A 155 7.86 -6.53 -16.97
C LYS A 155 6.62 -7.36 -17.28
N LYS A 156 5.53 -7.17 -16.52
CA LYS A 156 4.24 -7.85 -16.70
C LYS A 156 3.09 -6.94 -16.30
N TYR A 157 1.87 -7.32 -16.67
CA TYR A 157 0.67 -6.67 -16.15
C TYR A 157 0.44 -7.04 -14.69
N PRO A 158 -0.08 -6.11 -13.88
CA PRO A 158 -0.38 -6.40 -12.50
C PRO A 158 -1.52 -7.42 -12.42
N GLY A 159 -1.35 -8.45 -11.60
CA GLY A 159 -2.42 -9.41 -11.32
C GLY A 159 -3.49 -8.85 -10.38
N ARG A 160 -3.68 -7.53 -10.33
CA ARG A 160 -4.59 -6.81 -9.43
C ARG A 160 -4.97 -5.47 -10.02
N LEU A 161 -6.06 -4.89 -9.51
CA LEU A 161 -6.47 -3.54 -9.89
C LEU A 161 -5.45 -2.53 -9.37
N PHE A 162 -4.95 -1.67 -10.25
CA PHE A 162 -4.09 -0.54 -9.93
C PHE A 162 -4.87 0.74 -10.15
N ALA A 163 -5.08 1.53 -9.10
CA ALA A 163 -5.87 2.75 -9.20
C ALA A 163 -5.06 4.01 -8.84
N ASP A 164 -3.90 3.86 -8.22
CA ASP A 164 -3.13 4.95 -7.61
C ASP A 164 -1.82 5.23 -8.35
N CYS A 165 -1.61 6.50 -8.70
CA CYS A 165 -0.38 7.03 -9.29
C CYS A 165 0.19 8.11 -8.39
N ASP A 166 1.43 7.94 -7.91
CA ASP A 166 2.08 8.99 -7.13
C ASP A 166 3.04 9.75 -8.03
N ILE A 167 2.93 11.07 -8.00
CA ILE A 167 3.78 11.98 -8.76
C ILE A 167 4.40 12.96 -7.77
N LEU A 168 5.70 13.19 -7.87
CA LEU A 168 6.37 14.30 -7.19
C LEU A 168 6.41 15.49 -8.14
N ALA A 169 6.03 16.67 -7.66
CA ALA A 169 6.15 17.92 -8.38
C ALA A 169 6.52 19.07 -7.44
N ARG A 170 6.89 20.23 -7.99
CA ARG A 170 7.20 21.41 -7.19
C ARG A 170 5.93 22.09 -6.70
N ILE A 171 5.92 22.50 -5.43
CA ILE A 171 4.77 23.21 -4.83
C ILE A 171 4.40 24.49 -5.59
N LYS A 172 5.38 25.18 -6.17
CA LYS A 172 5.16 26.40 -6.98
C LYS A 172 4.25 26.18 -8.20
N ASP A 173 4.11 24.94 -8.66
CA ASP A 173 3.30 24.57 -9.81
C ASP A 173 1.90 24.03 -9.42
N GLU A 174 1.55 24.04 -8.13
CA GLU A 174 0.28 23.52 -7.60
C GLU A 174 -0.94 24.05 -8.37
N PHE A 175 -1.03 25.36 -8.59
CA PHE A 175 -2.17 25.98 -9.28
C PHE A 175 -2.30 25.47 -10.72
N LYS A 176 -1.19 25.37 -11.46
CA LYS A 176 -1.17 24.86 -12.83
C LYS A 176 -1.58 23.38 -12.85
N ILE A 177 -1.07 22.59 -11.91
CA ILE A 177 -1.42 21.17 -11.78
C ILE A 177 -2.93 21.01 -11.55
N LYS A 178 -3.50 21.74 -10.60
CA LYS A 178 -4.96 21.74 -10.34
C LYS A 178 -5.76 22.08 -11.60
N LYS A 179 -5.35 23.11 -12.34
CA LYS A 179 -6.00 23.51 -13.60
C LYS A 179 -5.92 22.41 -14.67
N ILE A 180 -4.77 21.76 -14.83
CA ILE A 180 -4.60 20.63 -15.75
C ILE A 180 -5.55 19.48 -15.42
N PHE A 181 -5.65 19.11 -14.15
CA PHE A 181 -6.52 18.03 -13.70
C PHE A 181 -8.00 18.36 -13.86
N GLN A 182 -8.41 19.59 -13.54
CA GLN A 182 -9.76 20.09 -13.78
C GLN A 182 -10.13 19.99 -15.28
N ASN A 183 -9.24 20.44 -16.17
CA ASN A 183 -9.43 20.32 -17.62
C ASN A 183 -9.52 18.84 -18.08
N CYS A 184 -8.90 17.92 -17.34
CA CYS A 184 -8.96 16.49 -17.60
C CYS A 184 -10.18 15.79 -16.96
N LYS A 185 -11.09 16.57 -16.34
CA LYS A 185 -12.29 16.11 -15.61
C LYS A 185 -11.99 15.30 -14.36
N TYR A 186 -10.91 15.64 -13.66
CA TYR A 186 -10.62 15.10 -12.33
C TYR A 186 -11.21 15.97 -11.23
N THR A 187 -11.64 15.33 -10.15
CA THR A 187 -12.14 16.00 -8.94
C THR A 187 -11.14 15.83 -7.81
N ALA A 188 -10.91 16.90 -7.05
CA ALA A 188 -10.09 16.83 -5.84
C ALA A 188 -10.84 16.06 -4.75
N GLU A 189 -10.17 15.09 -4.12
CA GLU A 189 -10.70 14.38 -2.98
C GLU A 189 -10.50 15.19 -1.70
N ILE A 190 -11.51 15.25 -0.84
CA ILE A 190 -11.41 15.88 0.48
C ILE A 190 -10.72 14.90 1.41
N THR A 191 -9.42 15.06 1.62
CA THR A 191 -8.63 14.16 2.46
C THR A 191 -8.61 14.58 3.92
N GLU A 192 -9.10 15.78 4.28
CA GLU A 192 -9.03 16.30 5.65
C GLU A 192 -10.06 15.66 6.60
N TYR A 193 -9.64 15.40 7.85
CA TYR A 193 -10.52 14.80 8.87
C TYR A 193 -11.66 15.72 9.33
N SER A 194 -11.44 17.03 9.31
CA SER A 194 -12.43 18.03 9.67
C SER A 194 -12.09 19.39 9.04
N LYS A 195 -13.08 20.28 8.97
CA LYS A 195 -12.87 21.69 8.56
C LYS A 195 -11.78 22.35 9.43
N THR A 196 -11.68 21.99 10.70
CA THR A 196 -10.66 22.52 11.61
C THR A 196 -9.26 22.01 11.27
N HIS A 197 -9.09 20.72 10.94
CA HIS A 197 -7.79 20.21 10.45
C HIS A 197 -7.35 20.97 9.19
N LYS A 198 -8.29 21.23 8.27
CA LYS A 198 -8.01 22.01 7.07
C LYS A 198 -7.51 23.42 7.38
N LYS A 199 -8.13 24.11 8.35
CA LYS A 199 -7.71 25.46 8.77
C LYS A 199 -6.37 25.46 9.51
N LEU A 200 -6.09 24.41 10.27
CA LEU A 200 -4.89 24.28 11.10
C LEU A 200 -3.66 23.79 10.31
N LYS A 201 -3.86 23.21 9.13
CA LYS A 201 -2.78 22.72 8.25
C LYS A 201 -2.03 23.91 7.65
N ASP A 202 -0.78 24.07 8.04
CA ASP A 202 0.11 25.17 7.66
C ASP A 202 0.95 24.90 6.41
N LYS A 203 1.01 23.64 5.95
CA LYS A 203 1.75 23.22 4.75
C LYS A 203 0.96 22.23 3.93
N LEU A 204 0.84 22.51 2.63
CA LEU A 204 0.31 21.55 1.67
C LEU A 204 1.40 20.59 1.22
N THR A 205 1.22 19.30 1.53
CA THR A 205 2.19 18.24 1.26
C THR A 205 1.78 17.35 0.08
N GLU A 206 0.47 17.22 -0.14
CA GLU A 206 -0.11 16.39 -1.19
C GLU A 206 -1.49 16.92 -1.59
N ILE A 207 -1.91 16.62 -2.83
CA ILE A 207 -3.29 16.68 -3.29
C ILE A 207 -3.68 15.36 -3.95
N THR A 208 -4.87 14.85 -3.62
CA THR A 208 -5.42 13.64 -4.23
C THR A 208 -6.51 14.01 -5.24
N LEU A 209 -6.39 13.50 -6.45
CA LEU A 209 -7.25 13.82 -7.59
C LEU A 209 -7.78 12.51 -8.17
N PHE A 210 -9.10 12.34 -8.25
CA PHE A 210 -9.71 11.10 -8.70
C PHE A 210 -10.69 11.31 -9.85
N LYS A 211 -10.89 10.25 -10.62
CA LYS A 211 -11.84 10.16 -11.72
C LYS A 211 -12.27 8.70 -11.89
N ILE A 212 -13.51 8.48 -12.32
CA ILE A 212 -14.02 7.13 -12.65
C ILE A 212 -14.10 6.99 -14.17
N ILE A 213 -13.54 5.91 -14.70
CA ILE A 213 -13.50 5.60 -16.13
C ILE A 213 -14.03 4.19 -16.34
N HIS A 214 -15.18 4.07 -17.00
CA HIS A 214 -15.87 2.79 -17.22
C HIS A 214 -16.01 1.96 -15.92
N GLY A 215 -16.31 2.62 -14.80
CA GLY A 215 -16.44 1.97 -13.48
C GLY A 215 -15.13 1.73 -12.74
N PHE A 216 -13.96 2.00 -13.35
CA PHE A 216 -12.67 1.90 -12.68
C PHE A 216 -12.22 3.24 -12.11
N PRO A 217 -11.83 3.30 -10.82
CA PRO A 217 -11.25 4.50 -10.25
C PRO A 217 -9.82 4.70 -10.79
N VAL A 218 -9.48 5.93 -11.10
CA VAL A 218 -8.12 6.41 -11.39
C VAL A 218 -7.85 7.58 -10.46
N THR A 219 -6.81 7.43 -9.64
CA THR A 219 -6.41 8.37 -8.60
C THR A 219 -4.95 8.77 -8.83
N PHE A 220 -4.71 10.07 -8.79
CA PHE A 220 -3.38 10.67 -8.76
C PHE A 220 -3.17 11.34 -7.41
N ASP A 221 -2.14 10.91 -6.68
CA ASP A 221 -1.63 11.64 -5.53
C ASP A 221 -0.44 12.47 -6.01
N ILE A 222 -0.62 13.79 -6.05
CA ILE A 222 0.44 14.73 -6.37
C ILE A 222 1.09 15.15 -5.06
N HIS A 223 2.30 14.66 -4.85
CA HIS A 223 3.16 14.97 -3.71
C HIS A 223 4.01 16.20 -4.04
N PHE A 224 4.17 17.07 -3.05
CA PHE A 224 5.07 18.23 -3.12
C PHE A 224 6.35 18.04 -2.30
N GLU A 225 6.43 16.93 -1.58
CA GLU A 225 7.58 16.45 -0.82
C GLU A 225 7.51 14.92 -0.68
N PRO A 226 8.59 14.22 -0.29
CA PRO A 226 8.55 12.81 0.06
C PRO A 226 7.65 12.56 1.28
N VAL A 227 6.36 12.30 1.03
CA VAL A 227 5.37 12.15 2.09
C VAL A 227 5.56 10.83 2.86
N PHE A 228 6.20 10.91 4.02
CA PHE A 228 6.24 9.80 4.99
C PHE A 228 5.83 10.16 6.41
N LEU A 229 5.65 11.46 6.68
CA LEU A 229 5.14 11.98 7.95
C LEU A 229 3.60 11.97 7.98
N MET A 230 3.00 12.84 8.79
CA MET A 230 1.55 12.98 8.91
C MET A 230 1.03 14.16 8.11
N ASN A 231 0.39 13.87 6.97
CA ASN A 231 -0.16 14.83 6.01
C ASN A 231 -1.23 15.76 6.60
N GLN A 232 -1.73 15.42 7.78
CA GLN A 232 -2.84 16.08 8.48
C GLN A 232 -2.38 17.07 9.54
N ILE A 233 -1.10 17.00 9.96
CA ILE A 233 -0.56 17.80 11.06
C ILE A 233 0.30 18.96 10.53
N GLY A 234 0.59 19.00 9.22
CA GLY A 234 1.38 20.08 8.62
C GLY A 234 2.86 19.94 8.96
N LYS A 235 3.55 21.05 9.26
CA LYS A 235 4.97 21.05 9.64
C LYS A 235 5.16 20.43 11.02
N ILE A 236 6.05 19.44 11.10
CA ILE A 236 6.40 18.74 12.35
C ILE A 236 7.91 18.83 12.57
N ASN A 237 8.45 20.05 12.54
CA ASN A 237 9.89 20.33 12.71
C ASN A 237 10.49 19.72 13.99
N ALA A 238 9.68 19.64 15.04
CA ALA A 238 10.02 18.99 16.30
C ALA A 238 10.34 17.49 16.14
N LEU A 239 9.76 16.80 15.16
CA LEU A 239 10.02 15.38 14.90
C LEU A 239 10.91 15.14 13.67
N TYR A 240 10.86 15.99 12.65
CA TYR A 240 11.78 15.89 11.52
C TYR A 240 12.01 17.26 10.89
N PRO A 241 13.27 17.68 10.64
CA PRO A 241 13.55 19.03 10.12
C PRO A 241 13.05 19.24 8.67
N ASP A 242 12.26 20.29 8.45
CA ASP A 242 11.73 20.64 7.13
C ASP A 242 12.83 20.88 6.09
N TYR A 243 13.96 21.50 6.47
CA TYR A 243 15.07 21.76 5.55
C TYR A 243 15.67 20.48 4.96
N LEU A 244 15.66 19.36 5.69
CA LEU A 244 16.11 18.07 5.16
C LEU A 244 15.11 17.54 4.14
N MET A 245 13.83 17.83 4.32
CA MET A 245 12.76 17.40 3.43
C MET A 245 12.71 18.21 2.14
N GLU A 246 12.97 19.51 2.23
CA GLU A 246 13.20 20.36 1.06
C GLU A 246 14.44 19.90 0.29
N LYS A 247 15.57 19.66 0.98
CA LYS A 247 16.79 19.11 0.33
C LYS A 247 16.54 17.75 -0.33
N MET A 248 15.79 16.86 0.31
CA MET A 248 15.45 15.56 -0.27
C MET A 248 14.55 15.70 -1.50
N THR A 249 13.58 16.61 -1.46
CA THR A 249 12.69 16.93 -2.59
C THR A 249 13.49 17.44 -3.79
N GLU A 250 14.41 18.38 -3.56
CA GLU A 250 15.29 18.91 -4.60
C GLU A 250 16.20 17.83 -5.17
N LEU A 251 16.80 16.99 -4.32
CA LEU A 251 17.63 15.86 -4.76
C LEU A 251 16.83 14.91 -5.66
N PHE A 252 15.61 14.56 -5.26
CA PHE A 252 14.74 13.64 -6.00
C PHE A 252 14.37 14.18 -7.38
N LEU A 253 14.03 15.47 -7.48
CA LEU A 253 13.72 16.11 -8.76
C LEU A 253 14.96 16.28 -9.63
N LYS A 254 16.12 16.59 -9.04
CA LYS A 254 17.40 16.79 -9.74
C LYS A 254 17.97 15.48 -10.30
N GLU A 255 17.93 14.41 -9.51
CA GLU A 255 18.54 13.11 -9.85
C GLU A 255 17.53 12.10 -10.44
N LYS A 256 16.42 12.59 -11.00
CA LYS A 256 15.47 11.72 -11.68
C LYS A 256 16.12 11.07 -12.91
N CYS A 257 15.82 9.80 -13.15
CA CYS A 257 16.20 9.12 -14.38
C CYS A 257 14.98 8.98 -15.29
N VAL A 258 15.24 8.72 -16.58
CA VAL A 258 14.19 8.50 -17.57
C VAL A 258 14.20 7.02 -17.94
N ILE A 259 13.03 6.40 -17.85
CA ILE A 259 12.82 5.04 -18.34
C ILE A 259 11.99 5.07 -19.62
N ASN A 260 12.24 4.10 -20.50
CA ASN A 260 11.47 3.91 -21.71
C ASN A 260 10.48 2.77 -21.52
N TYR A 261 9.23 3.02 -21.88
CA TYR A 261 8.23 1.96 -22.00
C TYR A 261 7.36 2.22 -23.22
N ARG A 262 7.40 1.29 -24.18
CA ARG A 262 6.92 1.51 -25.55
C ARG A 262 7.57 2.78 -26.14
N GLU A 263 6.83 3.56 -26.90
CA GLU A 263 7.29 4.81 -27.54
C GLU A 263 7.26 6.03 -26.61
N ASN A 264 7.15 5.83 -25.29
CA ASN A 264 7.05 6.92 -24.32
C ASN A 264 8.16 6.82 -23.27
N THR A 265 8.66 7.98 -22.86
CA THR A 265 9.58 8.16 -21.75
C THR A 265 8.81 8.43 -20.46
N TYR A 266 9.36 8.08 -19.30
CA TYR A 266 8.77 8.42 -18.00
C TYR A 266 9.88 8.84 -17.03
N PRO A 267 9.83 10.07 -16.47
CA PRO A 267 10.75 10.46 -15.41
C PRO A 267 10.39 9.72 -14.12
N ILE A 268 11.35 9.01 -13.53
CA ILE A 268 11.22 8.30 -12.25
C ILE A 268 12.40 8.65 -11.34
N LEU A 269 12.35 8.26 -10.08
CA LEU A 269 13.51 8.38 -9.18
C LEU A 269 14.69 7.50 -9.63
N SER A 270 15.91 7.97 -9.43
CA SER A 270 17.10 7.10 -9.49
C SER A 270 16.93 5.88 -8.58
N PRO A 271 17.57 4.73 -8.85
CA PRO A 271 17.36 3.54 -8.02
C PRO A 271 17.64 3.74 -6.53
N VAL A 272 18.64 4.55 -6.16
CA VAL A 272 18.95 4.90 -4.77
C VAL A 272 17.80 5.69 -4.14
N ASN A 273 17.36 6.76 -4.81
CA ASN A 273 16.27 7.62 -4.32
C ASN A 273 14.93 6.87 -4.31
N LEU A 274 14.70 5.96 -5.26
CA LEU A 274 13.49 5.13 -5.33
C LEU A 274 13.42 4.16 -4.16
N ILE A 275 14.51 3.45 -3.83
CA ILE A 275 14.54 2.57 -2.65
C ILE A 275 14.34 3.36 -1.36
N THR A 276 14.95 4.54 -1.25
CA THR A 276 14.75 5.46 -0.13
C THR A 276 13.28 5.85 0.00
N TYR A 277 12.67 6.37 -1.07
CA TYR A 277 11.26 6.75 -1.10
C TYR A 277 10.32 5.57 -0.77
N LEU A 278 10.50 4.41 -1.40
CA LEU A 278 9.64 3.26 -1.17
C LEU A 278 9.77 2.72 0.26
N SER A 279 10.94 2.84 0.89
CA SER A 279 11.15 2.49 2.30
C SER A 279 10.42 3.45 3.23
N LEU A 280 10.47 4.76 2.94
CA LEU A 280 9.74 5.80 3.66
C LEU A 280 8.22 5.68 3.46
N HIS A 281 7.77 5.35 2.26
CA HIS A 281 6.36 5.05 1.97
C HIS A 281 5.90 3.77 2.71
N PHE A 282 6.74 2.74 2.83
CA PHE A 282 6.39 1.57 3.64
C PHE A 282 6.27 1.93 5.13
N PHE A 283 7.16 2.80 5.64
CA PHE A 283 7.05 3.38 6.98
C PHE A 283 5.73 4.16 7.16
N HIS A 284 5.33 4.99 6.19
CA HIS A 284 4.07 5.74 6.22
C HIS A 284 2.86 4.80 6.41
N HIS A 285 2.94 3.59 5.84
CA HIS A 285 1.93 2.54 6.03
C HIS A 285 2.20 1.64 7.24
N ASN A 286 2.93 2.12 8.24
CA ASN A 286 3.30 1.40 9.47
C ASN A 286 3.92 0.02 9.21
N PHE A 287 4.70 -0.12 8.14
CA PHE A 287 5.31 -1.37 7.71
C PHE A 287 4.29 -2.49 7.42
N ARG A 288 3.10 -2.12 6.94
CA ARG A 288 2.02 -3.04 6.59
C ARG A 288 1.77 -3.15 5.10
N GLN A 289 1.07 -4.23 4.75
CA GLN A 289 0.73 -4.67 3.41
C GLN A 289 1.97 -5.11 2.62
N ILE A 290 2.26 -6.41 2.72
CA ILE A 290 3.46 -7.06 2.17
C ILE A 290 3.77 -6.74 0.70
N TYR A 291 2.78 -6.44 -0.13
CA TYR A 291 3.01 -6.11 -1.53
C TYR A 291 3.91 -4.89 -1.73
N ARG A 292 3.98 -3.96 -0.75
CA ARG A 292 4.92 -2.82 -0.79
C ARG A 292 6.38 -3.23 -0.79
N LEU A 293 6.70 -4.36 -0.14
CA LEU A 293 8.05 -4.94 -0.18
C LEU A 293 8.38 -5.57 -1.54
N SER A 294 7.38 -5.89 -2.36
CA SER A 294 7.62 -6.53 -3.66
C SER A 294 8.29 -5.58 -4.63
N LEU A 295 7.80 -4.34 -4.77
CA LEU A 295 8.43 -3.35 -5.64
C LEU A 295 9.86 -3.02 -5.18
N LEU A 296 10.05 -2.82 -3.87
CA LEU A 296 11.39 -2.67 -3.26
C LEU A 296 12.33 -3.81 -3.68
N ASN A 297 11.87 -5.06 -3.54
CA ASN A 297 12.65 -6.24 -3.93
C ASN A 297 12.97 -6.28 -5.43
N TYR A 298 12.03 -5.91 -6.29
CA TYR A 298 12.25 -5.89 -7.75
C TYR A 298 13.28 -4.83 -8.14
N VAL A 299 13.22 -3.64 -7.56
CA VAL A 299 14.22 -2.58 -7.79
C VAL A 299 15.60 -3.05 -7.34
N LEU A 300 15.75 -3.62 -6.14
CA LEU A 300 17.05 -4.15 -5.67
C LEU A 300 17.61 -5.26 -6.57
N LYS A 301 16.75 -6.15 -7.07
CA LYS A 301 17.16 -7.23 -7.99
C LYS A 301 17.54 -6.73 -9.37
N SER A 302 17.03 -5.58 -9.78
CA SER A 302 17.39 -4.96 -11.06
C SER A 302 18.79 -4.32 -11.05
N ILE A 303 19.39 -4.13 -9.87
CA ILE A 303 20.74 -3.55 -9.77
C ILE A 303 21.78 -4.57 -10.26
N PRO A 304 22.61 -4.23 -11.27
CA PRO A 304 23.67 -5.11 -11.76
C PRO A 304 24.64 -5.49 -10.64
N ASN A 305 25.07 -6.76 -10.61
CA ASN A 305 25.99 -7.25 -9.58
C ASN A 305 27.28 -6.41 -9.49
N THR A 306 27.82 -5.97 -10.63
CA THR A 306 29.02 -5.11 -10.72
C THR A 306 28.85 -3.74 -10.06
N LYS A 307 27.62 -3.25 -9.88
CA LYS A 307 27.31 -1.95 -9.29
C LYS A 307 26.72 -2.05 -7.87
N LYS A 308 26.56 -3.27 -7.32
CA LYS A 308 25.87 -3.45 -6.04
C LYS A 308 26.59 -2.79 -4.86
N SER A 309 27.93 -2.89 -4.82
CA SER A 309 28.72 -2.28 -3.74
C SER A 309 28.50 -0.77 -3.70
N ASP A 310 28.76 -0.09 -4.81
CA ASP A 310 28.57 1.36 -4.94
C ASP A 310 27.12 1.78 -4.68
N PHE A 311 26.15 0.98 -5.16
CA PHE A 311 24.75 1.23 -4.89
C PHE A 311 24.43 1.23 -3.39
N TYR A 312 24.90 0.24 -2.63
CA TYR A 312 24.63 0.16 -1.19
C TYR A 312 25.38 1.25 -0.41
N ASN A 313 26.60 1.61 -0.81
CA ASN A 313 27.35 2.72 -0.23
C ASN A 313 26.60 4.05 -0.44
N ASN A 314 26.18 4.34 -1.67
CA ASN A 314 25.41 5.55 -2.00
C ASN A 314 24.06 5.58 -1.27
N LEU A 315 23.41 4.43 -1.13
CA LEU A 315 22.17 4.31 -0.39
C LEU A 315 22.37 4.57 1.11
N ALA A 316 23.41 4.00 1.72
CA ALA A 316 23.74 4.26 3.12
C ALA A 316 24.09 5.74 3.34
N GLN A 317 24.92 6.33 2.49
CA GLN A 317 25.24 7.76 2.50
C GLN A 317 23.98 8.61 2.40
N THR A 318 23.05 8.30 1.49
CA THR A 318 21.76 8.99 1.37
C THR A 318 20.96 8.90 2.67
N ILE A 319 20.87 7.71 3.26
CA ILE A 319 20.15 7.47 4.52
C ILE A 319 20.73 8.32 5.67
N HIS A 320 22.05 8.37 5.80
CA HIS A 320 22.75 9.17 6.82
C HIS A 320 22.62 10.67 6.58
N THR A 321 22.78 11.12 5.33
CA THR A 321 22.65 12.53 4.94
C THR A 321 21.29 13.10 5.35
N PHE A 322 20.23 12.31 5.18
CA PHE A 322 18.88 12.71 5.55
C PHE A 322 18.43 12.26 6.94
N LYS A 323 19.30 11.62 7.73
CA LYS A 323 19.02 11.17 9.11
C LYS A 323 17.73 10.35 9.22
N ILE A 324 17.55 9.40 8.28
CA ILE A 324 16.33 8.60 8.14
C ILE A 324 16.52 7.13 8.52
N GLU A 325 17.65 6.77 9.15
CA GLU A 325 18.00 5.41 9.60
C GLU A 325 16.84 4.77 10.38
N GLY A 326 16.28 5.50 11.35
CA GLY A 326 15.18 5.02 12.18
C GLY A 326 13.92 4.67 11.38
N PHE A 327 13.65 5.38 10.30
CA PHE A 327 12.45 5.18 9.48
C PHE A 327 12.62 4.04 8.46
N VAL A 328 13.80 3.92 7.86
CA VAL A 328 14.04 2.98 6.75
C VAL A 328 14.60 1.63 7.20
N TYR A 329 15.37 1.58 8.30
CA TYR A 329 15.99 0.34 8.79
C TYR A 329 15.00 -0.82 8.94
N PRO A 330 13.79 -0.65 9.53
CA PRO A 330 12.85 -1.76 9.64
C PRO A 330 12.37 -2.29 8.29
N SER A 331 12.31 -1.45 7.25
CA SER A 331 11.95 -1.86 5.89
C SER A 331 12.93 -2.90 5.37
N PHE A 332 14.23 -2.71 5.56
CA PHE A 332 15.26 -3.65 5.12
C PHE A 332 15.27 -4.96 5.93
N ILE A 333 15.06 -4.89 7.25
CA ILE A 333 14.92 -6.10 8.09
C ILE A 333 13.71 -6.93 7.66
N LEU A 334 12.56 -6.29 7.45
CA LEU A 334 11.35 -6.97 6.99
C LEU A 334 11.51 -7.49 5.56
N LEU A 335 12.22 -6.78 4.70
CA LEU A 335 12.54 -7.23 3.34
C LEU A 335 13.38 -8.52 3.38
N LYS A 336 14.42 -8.58 4.22
CA LYS A 336 15.24 -9.80 4.42
C LYS A 336 14.42 -10.96 5.00
N LYS A 337 13.46 -10.66 5.89
CA LYS A 337 12.59 -11.66 6.54
C LYS A 337 11.58 -12.30 5.59
N TYR A 338 10.99 -11.51 4.68
CA TYR A 338 9.86 -11.95 3.85
C TYR A 338 10.21 -12.11 2.37
N THR A 339 11.42 -11.80 1.95
CA THR A 339 11.85 -11.91 0.55
C THR A 339 13.28 -12.41 0.46
N ASN A 340 13.64 -13.01 -0.68
CA ASN A 340 15.03 -13.28 -1.01
C ASN A 340 15.64 -12.06 -1.73
N SER A 341 15.87 -10.98 -0.97
CA SER A 341 16.36 -9.70 -1.50
C SER A 341 17.86 -9.65 -1.72
N GLY A 342 18.62 -10.54 -1.08
CA GLY A 342 20.09 -10.53 -1.16
C GLY A 342 20.73 -9.25 -0.62
N ILE A 343 20.10 -8.60 0.38
CA ILE A 343 20.67 -7.43 1.05
C ILE A 343 21.91 -7.87 1.85
N PRO A 344 23.07 -7.24 1.65
CA PRO A 344 24.29 -7.53 2.40
C PRO A 344 24.17 -7.21 3.90
N ASP A 345 24.78 -8.03 4.75
CA ASP A 345 24.76 -7.82 6.21
C ASP A 345 25.58 -6.61 6.66
N ASN A 346 26.65 -6.26 5.93
CA ASN A 346 27.44 -5.05 6.20
C ASN A 346 26.59 -3.79 6.00
N PHE A 347 25.80 -3.70 4.93
CA PHE A 347 24.88 -2.59 4.70
C PHE A 347 23.85 -2.46 5.85
N ILE A 348 23.26 -3.58 6.30
CA ILE A 348 22.32 -3.56 7.43
C ILE A 348 23.01 -3.04 8.71
N LYS A 349 24.26 -3.41 8.96
CA LYS A 349 25.03 -2.93 10.11
C LYS A 349 25.33 -1.43 10.00
N GLU A 350 25.65 -0.95 8.80
CA GLU A 350 25.99 0.45 8.51
C GLU A 350 24.80 1.39 8.77
N ILE A 351 23.62 1.07 8.24
CA ILE A 351 22.42 1.89 8.43
C ILE A 351 21.69 1.65 9.77
N LYS A 352 22.31 0.92 10.70
CA LYS A 352 21.70 0.57 11.98
C LYS A 352 21.53 1.84 12.83
N PRO A 353 20.31 2.18 13.28
CA PRO A 353 20.11 3.33 14.15
C PRO A 353 20.66 3.06 15.57
N ASP A 354 20.66 4.08 16.41
CA ASP A 354 21.06 3.96 17.82
C ASP A 354 20.26 2.88 18.59
N GLU A 355 20.83 2.38 19.68
CA GLU A 355 20.28 1.25 20.44
C GLU A 355 18.86 1.51 20.99
N SER A 356 18.53 2.76 21.33
CA SER A 356 17.19 3.10 21.81
C SER A 356 16.13 2.87 20.73
N LYS A 357 16.43 3.29 19.50
CA LYS A 357 15.57 3.06 18.32
C LYS A 357 15.52 1.57 17.97
N VAL A 358 16.65 0.85 18.02
CA VAL A 358 16.68 -0.60 17.76
C VAL A 358 15.79 -1.37 18.74
N LYS A 359 15.84 -1.03 20.04
CA LYS A 359 14.97 -1.61 21.08
C LYS A 359 13.50 -1.35 20.75
N TYR A 360 13.16 -0.12 20.36
CA TYR A 360 11.79 0.22 19.93
C TYR A 360 11.35 -0.59 18.71
N ILE A 361 12.19 -0.70 17.68
CA ILE A 361 11.90 -1.42 16.43
C ILE A 361 11.64 -2.91 16.70
N LYS A 362 12.52 -3.56 17.47
CA LYS A 362 12.36 -4.98 17.84
C LYS A 362 11.05 -5.23 18.59
N LYS A 363 10.71 -4.36 19.55
CA LYS A 363 9.51 -4.50 20.37
C LYS A 363 8.22 -4.22 19.59
N ASN A 364 8.18 -3.15 18.81
CA ASN A 364 6.92 -2.59 18.28
C ASN A 364 6.70 -2.80 16.79
N ILE A 365 7.75 -3.03 15.99
CA ILE A 365 7.65 -3.07 14.52
C ILE A 365 7.89 -4.48 13.98
N LEU A 366 8.95 -5.17 14.39
CA LEU A 366 9.33 -6.46 13.75
C LEU A 366 8.35 -7.62 14.01
N ASN A 367 7.48 -7.45 15.01
CA ASN A 367 6.47 -8.43 15.42
C ASN A 367 5.07 -8.14 14.86
N ILE A 368 4.89 -7.05 14.10
CA ILE A 368 3.59 -6.75 13.53
C ILE A 368 3.21 -7.76 12.43
N ASN A 369 1.91 -7.97 12.26
CA ASN A 369 1.40 -8.69 11.10
C ASN A 369 1.45 -7.80 9.83
N VAL A 370 2.50 -7.96 9.03
CA VAL A 370 2.72 -7.22 7.77
C VAL A 370 1.67 -7.52 6.68
N PHE A 371 0.83 -8.55 6.86
CA PHE A 371 -0.19 -8.95 5.90
C PHE A 371 -1.54 -8.23 6.10
N ASN A 372 -1.72 -7.52 7.22
CA ASN A 372 -2.95 -6.82 7.55
C ASN A 372 -2.87 -5.33 7.18
N THR A 373 -4.01 -4.66 7.11
CA THR A 373 -4.15 -3.21 7.13
C THR A 373 -4.67 -2.75 8.50
N GLU A 374 -4.61 -1.45 8.75
CA GLU A 374 -5.15 -0.82 9.96
C GLU A 374 -6.31 0.10 9.61
N SER A 375 -7.21 0.31 10.56
CA SER A 375 -8.17 1.42 10.46
C SER A 375 -7.43 2.74 10.37
N ARG A 376 -8.02 3.74 9.72
CA ARG A 376 -7.40 5.07 9.53
C ARG A 376 -6.94 5.70 10.85
N ILE A 377 -7.75 5.60 11.91
CA ILE A 377 -7.43 6.14 13.24
C ILE A 377 -6.26 5.37 13.88
N THR A 378 -6.31 4.04 13.88
CA THR A 378 -5.23 3.20 14.42
C THR A 378 -3.92 3.44 13.68
N ALA A 379 -3.98 3.54 12.35
CA ALA A 379 -2.85 3.82 11.50
C ALA A 379 -2.22 5.17 11.84
N GLY A 380 -3.03 6.23 12.02
CA GLY A 380 -2.56 7.55 12.44
C GLY A 380 -1.85 7.53 13.79
N ILE A 381 -2.42 6.84 14.79
CA ILE A 381 -1.81 6.72 16.13
C ILE A 381 -0.47 5.98 16.06
N ASN A 382 -0.44 4.84 15.38
CA ASN A 382 0.78 4.03 15.27
C ASN A 382 1.86 4.78 14.48
N ARG A 383 1.47 5.51 13.43
CA ARG A 383 2.38 6.36 12.65
C ARG A 383 2.96 7.47 13.53
N PHE A 384 2.14 8.18 14.29
CA PHE A 384 2.62 9.22 15.21
C PHE A 384 3.63 8.66 16.22
N LYS A 385 3.32 7.51 16.85
CA LYS A 385 4.25 6.83 17.77
C LYS A 385 5.57 6.49 17.06
N ASN A 386 5.49 5.87 15.89
CA ASN A 386 6.67 5.50 15.11
C ASN A 386 7.51 6.74 14.76
N ILE A 387 6.89 7.83 14.30
CA ILE A 387 7.58 9.10 14.02
C ILE A 387 8.26 9.63 15.29
N PHE A 388 7.56 9.67 16.42
CA PHE A 388 8.10 10.18 17.68
C PHE A 388 9.34 9.38 18.11
N PHE A 389 9.24 8.06 18.21
CA PHE A 389 10.35 7.24 18.72
C PHE A 389 11.50 7.10 17.71
N LEU A 390 11.23 7.12 16.41
CA LEU A 390 12.25 6.97 15.37
C LEU A 390 12.84 8.29 14.86
N SER A 391 12.25 9.42 15.25
CA SER A 391 12.73 10.76 14.94
C SER A 391 14.22 10.95 15.27
N PRO A 392 14.97 11.66 14.42
CA PRO A 392 16.39 11.97 14.65
C PRO A 392 16.62 13.10 15.67
N ASN A 393 15.58 13.84 16.07
CA ASN A 393 15.72 14.94 17.01
C ASN A 393 15.92 14.47 18.46
N SER A 394 16.38 15.36 19.34
CA SER A 394 16.52 15.06 20.78
C SER A 394 15.15 14.93 21.47
N LEU A 395 15.11 14.21 22.60
CA LEU A 395 13.87 14.02 23.38
C LEU A 395 13.19 15.35 23.74
N LEU A 396 13.97 16.35 24.17
CA LEU A 396 13.44 17.69 24.49
C LEU A 396 12.71 18.32 23.29
N LYS A 397 13.33 18.31 22.10
CA LYS A 397 12.69 18.81 20.88
C LYS A 397 11.44 18.02 20.53
N LYS A 398 11.44 16.70 20.72
CA LYS A 398 10.26 15.87 20.48
C LYS A 398 9.12 16.23 21.43
N PHE A 399 9.38 16.49 22.71
CA PHE A 399 8.35 16.88 23.67
C PHE A 399 7.69 18.22 23.32
N LEU A 400 8.39 19.13 22.65
CA LEU A 400 7.80 20.38 22.16
C LEU A 400 6.61 20.15 21.21
N ILE A 401 6.52 18.97 20.58
CA ILE A 401 5.40 18.63 19.70
C ILE A 401 4.05 18.62 20.43
N LEU A 402 4.03 18.43 21.75
CA LEU A 402 2.80 18.40 22.53
C LEU A 402 2.17 19.78 22.71
N PHE A 403 2.96 20.85 22.52
CA PHE A 403 2.51 22.23 22.53
C PHE A 403 2.10 22.75 21.14
N ASN A 404 2.29 21.94 20.10
CA ASN A 404 1.84 22.27 18.76
C ASN A 404 0.32 22.12 18.66
N ILE A 405 -0.37 23.20 18.31
CA ILE A 405 -1.84 23.25 18.28
C ILE A 405 -2.46 22.21 17.34
N GLN A 406 -1.81 21.91 16.19
CA GLN A 406 -2.28 20.90 15.25
C GLN A 406 -2.24 19.50 15.87
N VAL A 407 -1.19 19.19 16.62
CA VAL A 407 -1.00 17.91 17.32
C VAL A 407 -1.99 17.79 18.47
N THR A 408 -2.11 18.81 19.32
CA THR A 408 -3.05 18.82 20.44
C THR A 408 -4.48 18.63 19.96
N TYR A 409 -4.88 19.32 18.88
CA TYR A 409 -6.19 19.15 18.27
C TYR A 409 -6.37 17.74 17.69
N SER A 410 -5.36 17.20 17.02
CA SER A 410 -5.40 15.83 16.47
C SER A 410 -5.57 14.77 17.57
N LEU A 411 -4.90 14.95 18.72
CA LEU A 411 -5.03 14.08 19.90
C LEU A 411 -6.45 14.16 20.48
N TYR A 412 -6.96 15.37 20.69
CA TYR A 412 -8.33 15.59 21.17
C TYR A 412 -9.37 14.95 20.23
N TRP A 413 -9.26 15.23 18.92
CA TRP A 413 -10.18 14.69 17.92
C TRP A 413 -10.15 13.16 17.89
N THR A 414 -8.97 12.57 17.98
CA THR A 414 -8.79 11.11 18.04
C THR A 414 -9.44 10.51 19.29
N ALA A 415 -9.27 11.14 20.46
CA ALA A 415 -9.92 10.72 21.70
C ALA A 415 -11.46 10.80 21.58
N LYS A 416 -11.98 11.92 21.06
CA LYS A 416 -13.41 12.11 20.81
C LYS A 416 -14.00 11.03 19.88
N MET A 417 -13.29 10.69 18.80
CA MET A 417 -13.72 9.63 17.87
C MET A 417 -13.71 8.23 18.50
N LYS A 418 -12.72 7.92 19.35
CA LYS A 418 -12.71 6.65 20.09
C LYS A 418 -13.91 6.53 21.04
N ILE A 419 -14.21 7.59 21.80
CA ILE A 419 -15.36 7.63 22.72
C ILE A 419 -16.66 7.43 21.92
N LYS A 420 -16.85 8.18 20.83
CA LYS A 420 -18.04 8.06 19.97
C LYS A 420 -18.22 6.63 19.44
N ASN A 421 -17.14 5.99 18.97
CA ASN A 421 -17.20 4.61 18.47
C ASN A 421 -17.51 3.59 19.57
N MET A 422 -17.03 3.82 20.80
CA MET A 422 -17.39 2.98 21.96
C MET A 422 -18.88 3.11 22.31
N THR A 423 -19.43 4.33 22.34
CA THR A 423 -20.84 4.56 22.67
C THR A 423 -21.77 3.95 21.62
N ILE A 424 -21.49 4.16 20.33
CA ILE A 424 -22.25 3.53 19.23
C ILE A 424 -22.15 2.00 19.30
N GLY A 425 -20.96 1.48 19.61
CA GLY A 425 -20.76 0.04 19.77
C GLY A 425 -21.53 -0.58 20.94
N ARG A 426 -21.74 0.17 22.03
CA ARG A 426 -22.60 -0.25 23.16
C ARG A 426 -24.08 -0.21 22.79
N LEU A 427 -24.55 0.87 22.14
CA LEU A 427 -25.94 1.00 21.68
C LEU A 427 -26.33 -0.11 20.70
N ARG A 428 -25.46 -0.46 19.74
CA ARG A 428 -25.71 -1.57 18.81
C ARG A 428 -25.81 -2.92 19.51
N ARG A 429 -24.99 -3.17 20.53
CA ARG A 429 -25.06 -4.41 21.32
C ARG A 429 -26.36 -4.49 22.12
N LEU A 430 -26.78 -3.40 22.74
CA LEU A 430 -28.05 -3.33 23.48
C LEU A 430 -29.26 -3.60 22.59
N ASN A 431 -29.26 -3.09 21.35
CA ASN A 431 -30.33 -3.35 20.39
C ASN A 431 -30.33 -4.80 19.88
N GLN A 432 -29.15 -5.39 19.63
CA GLN A 432 -29.04 -6.80 19.25
C GLN A 432 -29.49 -7.75 20.37
N THR A 433 -29.22 -7.44 21.64
CA THR A 433 -29.75 -8.24 22.77
C THR A 433 -31.26 -8.11 22.92
N LYS A 434 -31.86 -6.96 22.60
CA LYS A 434 -33.33 -6.80 22.61
C LYS A 434 -34.00 -7.61 21.49
N GLU A 435 -33.42 -7.62 20.30
CA GLU A 435 -33.93 -8.42 19.17
C GLU A 435 -33.77 -9.94 19.40
N SER A 436 -32.70 -10.39 20.08
CA SER A 436 -32.51 -11.81 20.39
C SER A 436 -33.45 -12.34 21.49
N VAL A 437 -33.92 -11.48 22.41
CA VAL A 437 -34.87 -11.87 23.48
C VAL A 437 -36.31 -11.86 22.97
N GLY A 438 -36.63 -11.04 21.97
CA GLY A 438 -37.96 -11.01 21.33
C GLY A 438 -38.26 -12.16 20.36
N HIS A 439 -37.33 -13.11 20.16
CA HIS A 439 -37.53 -14.31 19.34
C HIS A 439 -37.48 -15.62 20.16
N SER A 440 -37.37 -15.53 21.49
CA SER A 440 -37.42 -16.67 22.42
C SER A 440 -38.73 -16.75 23.21
N ILE A 441 -39.73 -15.94 22.85
CA ILE A 441 -41.10 -16.00 23.37
C ILE A 441 -42.01 -16.00 22.13
N GLY A 442 -42.24 -17.18 21.58
CA GLY A 442 -43.04 -17.41 20.36
C GLY A 442 -43.15 -18.89 20.08
#